data_AF-A0A4U7FBP6-F1
#
_entry.id   AF-A0A4U7FBP6-F1
#
_cell.length_a   1.000
_cell.length_b   1.000
_cell.length_c   1.000
_cell.angle_alpha   90.00
_cell.angle_beta   90.00
_cell.angle_gamma   90.00
#
_symmetry.space_group_name_H-M   'P 1'
#
loop_
_entity.id
_entity.type
_entity.pdbx_description
1 polymer ?
#
loop_
_entity_poly.entity_id
_entity_poly.type
_entity_poly.pdbx_seq_one_letter_code
_entity_poly.pdbx_strand_id
1 'polypeptide(L)' 'MSEANNDTGEHAAKRTDTRHTCRRCDREQGLVGKYDINLCRQCFREVARDMGFEKYS' A
#
# COMPACT_ATOMS: atom_id res chain seq x y z
N MET A 1 -3.37 -24.62 -29.96
CA MET A 1 -2.75 -24.85 -28.64
C MET A 1 -2.79 -23.53 -27.92
N SER A 2 -3.53 -23.46 -26.82
CA SER A 2 -4.19 -22.23 -26.37
C SER A 2 -4.58 -22.41 -24.89
N GLU A 3 -4.50 -21.43 -23.98
CA GLU A 3 -3.98 -20.05 -24.08
C GLU A 3 -3.20 -19.67 -22.80
N ALA A 4 -2.53 -18.51 -22.81
CA ALA A 4 -1.98 -17.86 -21.61
C ALA A 4 -2.04 -16.33 -21.71
N ASN A 5 -3.25 -15.77 -21.81
CA ASN A 5 -3.46 -14.35 -21.52
C ASN A 5 -3.23 -14.14 -20.02
N ASN A 6 -2.16 -13.42 -19.67
CA ASN A 6 -1.79 -13.16 -18.28
C ASN A 6 -2.63 -11.98 -17.76
N ASP A 7 -3.86 -12.31 -17.35
CA ASP A 7 -4.85 -11.37 -16.84
C ASP A 7 -4.28 -10.61 -15.63
N THR A 8 -3.80 -9.39 -15.90
CA THR A 8 -3.05 -8.60 -14.92
C THR A 8 -4.07 -7.92 -14.02
N GLY A 9 -4.54 -8.70 -13.04
CA GLY A 9 -5.76 -8.45 -12.27
C GLY A 9 -5.97 -6.98 -11.90
N GLU A 10 -7.13 -6.47 -12.30
CA GLU A 10 -7.57 -5.10 -12.08
C GLU A 10 -7.61 -4.75 -10.59
N HIS A 11 -6.54 -4.14 -10.08
CA HIS A 11 -6.58 -3.44 -8.79
C HIS A 11 -7.22 -2.05 -8.93
N ALA A 12 -8.40 -2.02 -9.57
CA ALA A 12 -9.29 -0.87 -9.68
C ALA A 12 -10.05 -0.62 -8.36
N ALA A 13 -9.32 -0.63 -7.23
CA ALA A 13 -9.84 -0.03 -6.00
C ALA A 13 -10.04 1.47 -6.27
N LYS A 14 -11.22 1.98 -5.88
CA LYS A 14 -11.67 3.37 -6.08
C LYS A 14 -10.52 4.37 -5.83
N ARG A 15 -10.51 5.48 -6.57
CA ARG A 15 -9.65 6.65 -6.29
C ARG A 15 -9.91 7.15 -4.87
N THR A 16 -9.25 6.56 -3.89
CA THR A 16 -9.46 6.92 -2.49
C THR A 16 -8.80 8.26 -2.24
N ASP A 17 -9.57 9.13 -1.59
CA ASP A 17 -9.20 10.46 -1.10
C ASP A 17 -7.69 10.56 -0.84
N THR A 18 -7.00 11.29 -1.72
CA THR A 18 -5.54 11.35 -1.78
C THR A 18 -5.00 12.08 -0.56
N ARG A 19 -4.96 11.40 0.58
CA ARG A 19 -4.30 11.90 1.79
C ARG A 19 -2.82 11.95 1.51
N HIS A 20 -2.34 13.10 1.04
CA HIS A 20 -0.93 13.31 0.71
C HIS A 20 -0.02 13.21 1.94
N THR A 21 -0.57 13.20 3.16
CA THR A 21 0.14 13.17 4.43
C THR A 21 0.04 11.82 5.17
N CYS A 22 1.12 11.50 5.87
CA CYS A 22 1.23 10.39 6.82
C CYS A 22 0.29 10.54 8.02
N ARG A 23 -0.68 9.65 8.20
CA ARG A 23 -1.66 9.65 9.33
C ARG A 23 -1.08 9.69 10.75
N ARG A 24 0.22 9.43 10.94
CA ARG A 24 0.90 9.34 12.24
C ARG A 24 1.95 10.43 12.46
N CYS A 25 2.35 11.13 11.40
CA CYS A 25 3.58 11.93 11.40
C CYS A 25 3.53 13.15 10.47
N ASP A 26 2.42 13.34 9.76
CA ASP A 26 2.10 14.43 8.84
C ASP A 26 3.10 14.68 7.70
N ARG A 27 4.13 13.84 7.56
CA ARG A 27 5.07 13.89 6.43
C ARG A 27 4.43 13.39 5.15
N GLU A 28 4.63 14.14 4.08
CA GLU A 28 4.22 13.78 2.71
C GLU A 28 5.23 12.83 2.02
N GLN A 29 6.47 12.80 2.52
CA GLN A 29 7.60 12.19 1.83
C GLN A 29 7.68 10.67 2.01
N GLY A 30 7.46 9.93 0.91
CA GLY A 30 7.51 8.47 0.87
C GLY A 30 6.36 7.82 1.64
N LEU A 31 5.14 8.25 1.27
CA LEU A 31 3.87 7.72 1.73
C LEU A 31 3.52 6.38 1.05
N VAL A 32 3.03 5.43 1.83
CA VAL A 32 2.45 4.17 1.34
C VAL A 32 0.94 4.35 1.22
N GLY A 33 0.47 4.71 0.03
CA GLY A 33 -0.96 4.86 -0.28
C GLY A 33 -1.68 3.55 -0.65
N LYS A 34 -0.95 2.45 -0.86
CA LYS A 34 -1.55 1.15 -1.20
C LYS A 34 -2.41 0.64 -0.03
N TYR A 35 -3.56 0.03 -0.33
CA TYR A 35 -4.52 -0.51 0.64
C TYR A 35 -5.03 0.51 1.69
N ASP A 36 -5.13 1.79 1.33
CA ASP A 36 -5.61 2.89 2.20
C ASP A 36 -4.83 3.12 3.50
N ILE A 37 -3.61 2.58 3.57
CA ILE A 37 -2.73 2.61 4.74
C ILE A 37 -2.34 4.06 5.10
N ASN A 38 -1.95 4.87 4.09
CA ASN A 38 -1.63 6.29 4.22
C ASN A 38 -0.62 6.60 5.34
N LEU A 39 0.48 5.81 5.39
CA LEU A 39 1.55 5.94 6.37
C LEU A 39 2.91 6.18 5.70
N CYS A 40 3.79 6.90 6.38
CA CYS A 40 5.16 7.06 5.93
C CYS A 40 5.93 5.72 5.96
N ARG A 41 6.92 5.52 5.09
CA ARG A 41 7.74 4.29 5.08
C ARG A 41 8.41 3.91 6.42
N GLN A 42 8.66 4.87 7.30
CA GLN A 42 9.23 4.62 8.65
C GLN A 42 8.14 4.07 9.57
N CYS A 43 7.05 4.83 9.69
CA CYS A 43 5.80 4.50 10.35
C CYS A 43 5.27 3.12 9.96
N PHE A 44 5.22 2.83 8.66
CA PHE A 44 4.74 1.56 8.11
C PHE A 44 5.59 0.39 8.60
N ARG A 45 6.92 0.53 8.76
CA ARG A 45 7.78 -0.54 9.29
C ARG A 45 7.53 -0.86 10.77
N GLU A 46 7.01 0.10 11.54
CA GLU A 46 6.60 -0.13 12.93
C GLU A 46 5.29 -0.93 12.97
N VAL A 47 4.24 -0.46 12.27
CA VAL A 47 2.91 -1.09 12.30
C VAL A 47 2.76 -2.31 11.37
N ALA A 48 3.70 -2.55 10.45
CA ALA A 48 3.61 -3.64 9.46
C ALA A 48 3.38 -5.00 10.14
N ARG A 49 4.10 -5.30 11.22
CA ARG A 49 3.95 -6.55 11.96
C ARG A 49 2.57 -6.68 12.60
N ASP A 50 2.09 -5.62 13.25
CA ASP A 50 0.79 -5.59 13.92
C ASP A 50 -0.38 -5.63 12.91
N MET A 51 -0.16 -5.13 11.70
CA MET A 51 -1.08 -5.22 10.56
C MET A 51 -1.06 -6.57 9.84
N GLY A 52 -0.20 -7.52 10.26
CA GLY A 52 -0.08 -8.84 9.64
C GLY A 52 0.76 -8.89 8.35
N PHE A 53 1.56 -7.87 8.05
CA PHE A 53 2.55 -7.95 6.96
C PHE A 53 3.77 -8.75 7.40
N GLU A 54 3.90 -9.96 6.87
CA GLU A 54 5.09 -10.79 7.02
C GLU A 54 6.09 -10.58 5.87
N LYS A 55 7.39 -10.63 6.18
CA LYS A 55 8.46 -10.49 5.20
C LYS A 55 8.89 -11.86 4.68
N TYR A 56 8.20 -12.34 3.65
CA TYR A 56 8.70 -13.42 2.81
C TYR A 56 10.02 -13.00 2.14
N SER A 57 10.95 -13.95 1.97
CA SER A 57 12.32 -13.70 1.52
C SER A 57 12.51 -13.99 0.04
#